data_AF-A0A1F4QAR0-F1
#
_entry.id   AF-A0A1F4QAR0-F1
#
_cell.length_a   1.000
_cell.length_b   1.000
_cell.length_c   1.000
_cell.angle_alpha   90.00
_cell.angle_beta   90.00
_cell.angle_gamma   90.00
#
_symmetry.space_group_name_H-M   'P 1'
#
loop_
_entity.id
_entity.type
_entity.pdbx_description
1 polymer ?
#
loop_
_entity_poly.entity_id
_entity_poly.type
_entity_poly.pdbx_seq_one_letter_code
_entity_poly.pdbx_strand_id
1 'polypeptide(L)'
;MTGRRSVLVGILLALWVAPGAVAAGDPRGEAPLRGLESLPPQDQTRARENLERWKQLTPEERTRVRENFERWKQLSPEERQRVRENLETFRKLPPEGRRQLRENYQRWERLSPDERTRLRERLDRWKKLPSEDKQAIRKRLEEFRKLPPDERQRMRDNLQRRREMPPEERRHSREEFRSRQQQHAPGRPPFRP
;
A
#
# COMPACT_ATOMS: atom_id res chain seq x y z
N MET A 1 -2.98 -13.27 -12.24
CA MET A 1 -1.56 -12.83 -12.15
C MET A 1 -1.46 -11.39 -11.60
N THR A 2 -1.64 -11.16 -10.29
CA THR A 2 -1.68 -9.79 -9.71
C THR A 2 -1.06 -9.70 -8.30
N GLY A 3 -0.05 -10.53 -8.02
CA GLY A 3 0.78 -10.46 -6.80
C GLY A 3 2.06 -9.61 -6.94
N ARG A 4 2.51 -9.33 -8.18
CA ARG A 4 3.84 -8.75 -8.45
C ARG A 4 4.02 -7.28 -8.06
N ARG A 5 2.94 -6.48 -7.95
CA ARG A 5 3.05 -5.05 -7.61
C ARG A 5 3.38 -4.78 -6.14
N SER A 6 2.97 -5.66 -5.22
CA SER A 6 3.27 -5.54 -3.79
C SER A 6 4.72 -5.89 -3.44
N VAL A 7 5.39 -6.69 -4.28
CA VAL A 7 6.80 -7.09 -4.09
C VAL A 7 7.74 -5.91 -4.30
N LEU A 8 7.41 -5.00 -5.22
CA LEU A 8 8.26 -3.86 -5.57
C LEU A 8 8.44 -2.89 -4.39
N VAL A 9 7.40 -2.63 -3.59
CA VAL A 9 7.51 -1.72 -2.42
C VAL A 9 8.37 -2.32 -1.30
N GLY A 10 8.30 -3.64 -1.09
CA GLY A 10 9.16 -4.33 -0.11
C GLY A 10 10.63 -4.34 -0.54
N ILE A 11 10.90 -4.54 -1.82
CA ILE A 11 12.26 -4.44 -2.39
C ILE A 11 12.80 -3.01 -2.29
N LEU A 12 11.99 -1.99 -2.58
CA LEU A 12 12.38 -0.57 -2.49
C LEU A 12 12.75 -0.12 -1.07
N LEU A 13 12.09 -0.67 -0.05
CA LEU A 13 12.38 -0.39 1.35
C LEU A 13 13.54 -1.23 1.90
N ALA A 14 13.85 -2.38 1.28
CA ALA A 14 14.95 -3.27 1.67
C ALA A 14 16.27 -3.02 0.91
N LEU A 15 16.25 -2.29 -0.21
CA LEU A 15 17.46 -1.92 -0.98
C LEU A 15 18.25 -0.75 -0.38
N TRP A 16 18.41 -0.77 0.95
CA TRP A 16 19.37 0.06 1.68
C TRP A 16 20.67 -0.70 2.00
N VAL A 17 21.00 -1.69 1.16
CA VAL A 17 22.29 -2.35 1.12
C VAL A 17 22.67 -2.40 -0.36
N ALA A 18 23.71 -1.67 -0.75
CA ALA A 18 24.08 -1.47 -2.16
C ALA A 18 24.25 -2.81 -2.90
N PRO A 19 23.80 -2.93 -4.15
CA PRO A 19 24.23 -4.01 -5.03
C PRO A 19 25.67 -3.71 -5.44
N GLY A 20 26.63 -4.26 -4.70
CA GLY A 20 28.05 -3.99 -4.95
C GLY A 20 29.05 -4.67 -4.02
N ALA A 21 28.66 -5.68 -3.24
CA ALA A 21 29.60 -6.49 -2.44
C ALA A 21 29.02 -7.85 -2.01
N VAL A 22 28.37 -8.59 -2.92
CA VAL A 22 28.11 -10.03 -2.66
C VAL A 22 29.06 -10.84 -3.54
N ALA A 23 30.35 -10.75 -3.21
CA ALA A 23 31.30 -11.77 -3.58
C ALA A 23 31.38 -12.76 -2.40
N ALA A 24 31.01 -14.01 -2.69
CA ALA A 24 31.29 -15.21 -1.89
C ALA A 24 30.67 -15.33 -0.47
N GLY A 25 29.59 -16.09 -0.37
CA GLY A 25 29.67 -17.39 0.31
C GLY A 25 29.80 -17.48 1.84
N ASP A 26 29.46 -16.48 2.65
CA ASP A 26 29.39 -16.66 4.12
C ASP A 26 27.95 -16.53 4.69
N PRO A 27 27.36 -17.62 5.24
CA PRO A 27 26.03 -17.57 5.87
C PRO A 27 25.97 -16.77 7.19
N ARG A 28 27.10 -16.36 7.77
CA ARG A 28 27.18 -15.57 9.02
C ARG A 28 27.10 -14.05 8.78
N GLY A 29 27.23 -13.60 7.54
CA GLY A 29 27.20 -12.17 7.19
C GLY A 29 28.47 -11.41 7.58
N GLU A 30 29.55 -12.12 7.89
CA GLU A 30 30.90 -11.57 8.02
C GLU A 30 31.54 -11.59 6.64
N ALA A 31 31.12 -10.67 5.76
CA ALA A 31 31.82 -10.50 4.49
C ALA A 31 33.31 -10.22 4.81
N PRO A 32 34.27 -10.99 4.28
CA PRO A 32 35.68 -10.68 4.48
C PRO A 32 35.90 -9.25 3.96
N LEU A 33 36.35 -8.35 4.83
CA LEU A 33 36.71 -6.98 4.45
C LEU A 33 37.81 -6.96 3.36
N ARG A 34 38.46 -8.11 3.13
CA ARG A 34 39.38 -8.39 2.01
C ARG A 34 38.63 -8.31 0.67
N GLY A 35 38.56 -7.11 0.12
CA GLY A 35 37.91 -6.80 -1.16
C GLY A 35 37.29 -5.40 -1.19
N LEU A 36 37.08 -4.78 -0.02
CA LEU A 36 36.68 -3.37 0.05
C LEU A 36 37.77 -2.46 -0.49
N GLU A 37 39.04 -2.76 -0.20
CA GLU A 37 40.19 -1.92 -0.58
C GLU A 37 40.42 -1.85 -2.09
N SER A 38 39.87 -2.80 -2.86
CA SER A 38 39.92 -2.81 -4.33
C SER A 38 38.80 -2.01 -5.01
N LEU A 39 37.81 -1.50 -4.27
CA LEU A 39 36.74 -0.68 -4.84
C LEU A 39 37.18 0.78 -5.04
N PRO A 40 36.57 1.54 -5.95
CA PRO A 40 36.75 2.99 -6.02
C PRO A 40 36.42 3.67 -4.67
N PRO A 41 37.11 4.75 -4.25
CA PRO A 41 36.95 5.33 -2.90
C PRO A 41 35.51 5.65 -2.47
N GLN A 42 34.68 6.09 -3.43
CA GLN A 42 33.26 6.37 -3.19
C GLN A 42 32.46 5.08 -2.89
N ASP A 43 32.80 3.99 -3.56
CA ASP A 43 32.18 2.68 -3.36
C ASP A 43 32.68 2.02 -2.08
N GLN A 44 33.96 2.24 -1.70
CA GLN A 44 34.48 1.81 -0.40
C GLN A 44 33.69 2.42 0.75
N THR A 45 33.45 3.73 0.68
CA THR A 45 32.73 4.47 1.73
C THR A 45 31.30 3.94 1.87
N ARG A 46 30.58 3.79 0.75
CA ARG A 46 29.23 3.22 0.74
C ARG A 46 29.19 1.78 1.25
N ALA A 47 30.16 0.97 0.87
CA ALA A 47 30.22 -0.42 1.28
C ALA A 47 30.51 -0.56 2.79
N ARG A 48 31.35 0.30 3.37
CA ARG A 48 31.55 0.40 4.82
C ARG A 48 30.28 0.83 5.54
N GLU A 49 29.60 1.88 5.07
CA GLU A 49 28.33 2.34 5.66
C GLU A 49 27.25 1.25 5.64
N ASN A 50 27.15 0.51 4.53
CA ASN A 50 26.21 -0.60 4.41
C ASN A 50 26.55 -1.76 5.34
N LEU A 51 27.84 -2.06 5.52
CA LEU A 51 28.29 -3.10 6.44
C LEU A 51 27.95 -2.74 7.89
N GLU A 52 28.18 -1.49 8.30
CA GLU A 52 27.81 -1.03 9.64
C GLU A 52 26.30 -1.11 9.87
N ARG A 53 25.48 -0.74 8.87
CA ARG A 53 24.02 -0.92 8.94
C ARG A 53 23.63 -2.39 9.03
N TRP A 54 24.27 -3.26 8.27
CA TRP A 54 24.03 -4.71 8.29
C TRP A 54 24.32 -5.32 9.67
N LYS A 55 25.42 -4.91 10.31
CA LYS A 55 25.77 -5.35 11.66
C LYS A 55 24.70 -4.98 12.68
N GLN A 56 24.06 -3.82 12.52
CA GLN A 56 22.98 -3.33 13.40
C GLN A 56 21.62 -4.01 13.17
N LEU A 57 21.44 -4.79 12.10
CA LEU A 57 20.20 -5.51 11.84
C LEU A 57 20.00 -6.70 12.79
N THR A 58 18.77 -6.87 13.26
CA THR A 58 18.29 -8.07 13.96
C THR A 58 18.33 -9.32 13.05
N PRO A 59 18.34 -10.54 13.62
CA PRO A 59 18.30 -11.78 12.83
C PRO A 59 17.10 -11.84 11.85
N GLU A 60 15.94 -11.35 12.28
CA GLU A 60 14.72 -11.28 11.49
C GLU A 60 14.89 -10.30 10.31
N GLU A 61 15.47 -9.12 10.55
CA GLU A 61 15.74 -8.13 9.51
C GLU A 61 16.77 -8.65 8.49
N ARG A 62 17.86 -9.29 8.94
CA ARG A 62 18.84 -9.91 8.05
C ARG A 62 18.19 -10.98 7.16
N THR A 63 17.27 -11.75 7.72
CA THR A 63 16.49 -12.75 6.96
C THR A 63 15.62 -12.09 5.90
N ARG A 64 14.89 -11.02 6.24
CA ARG A 64 14.10 -10.25 5.26
C ARG A 64 14.97 -9.66 4.15
N VAL A 65 16.14 -9.12 4.47
CA VAL A 65 17.06 -8.59 3.44
C VAL A 65 17.52 -9.71 2.50
N ARG A 66 17.89 -10.89 3.02
CA ARG A 66 18.26 -12.05 2.19
C ARG A 66 17.11 -12.48 1.27
N GLU A 67 15.90 -12.62 1.80
CA GLU A 67 14.73 -12.98 1.00
C GLU A 67 14.44 -11.95 -0.10
N ASN A 68 14.55 -10.66 0.21
CA ASN A 68 14.34 -9.60 -0.78
C ASN A 68 15.43 -9.62 -1.86
N PHE A 69 16.67 -9.96 -1.49
CA PHE A 69 17.76 -10.15 -2.46
C PHE A 69 17.51 -11.36 -3.38
N GLU A 70 17.03 -12.49 -2.84
CA GLU A 70 16.65 -13.64 -3.68
C GLU A 70 15.51 -13.29 -4.66
N ARG A 71 14.48 -12.57 -4.18
CA ARG A 71 13.40 -12.07 -5.05
C ARG A 71 13.94 -11.13 -6.13
N TRP A 72 14.87 -10.23 -5.78
CA TRP A 72 15.53 -9.31 -6.71
C TRP A 72 16.28 -10.05 -7.83
N LYS A 73 17.04 -11.09 -7.48
CA LYS A 73 17.77 -11.92 -8.46
C LYS A 73 16.83 -12.60 -9.45
N GLN A 74 15.61 -12.94 -9.03
CA GLN A 74 14.60 -13.59 -9.87
C GLN A 74 13.84 -12.60 -10.79
N LEU A 75 14.00 -11.29 -10.61
CA LEU A 75 13.36 -10.29 -11.47
C LEU A 75 13.96 -10.26 -12.87
N SER A 76 13.12 -10.07 -13.89
CA SER A 76 13.57 -9.80 -15.26
C SER A 76 14.32 -8.46 -15.35
N PRO A 77 15.13 -8.22 -16.40
CA PRO A 77 15.79 -6.92 -16.61
C PRO A 77 14.80 -5.74 -16.57
N GLU A 78 13.62 -5.88 -17.16
CA GLU A 78 12.56 -4.87 -17.19
C GLU A 78 11.96 -4.65 -15.80
N GLU A 79 11.74 -5.72 -15.03
CA GLU A 79 11.27 -5.62 -13.65
C GLU A 79 12.31 -4.92 -12.75
N ARG A 80 13.60 -5.26 -12.89
CA ARG A 80 14.70 -4.58 -12.18
C ARG A 80 14.79 -3.10 -12.56
N GLN A 81 14.56 -2.76 -13.83
CA GLN A 81 14.52 -1.37 -14.29
C GLN A 81 13.38 -0.61 -13.62
N ARG A 82 12.17 -1.17 -13.58
CA ARG A 82 11.03 -0.55 -12.89
C ARG A 82 11.28 -0.32 -11.40
N VAL A 83 11.95 -1.25 -10.71
CA VAL A 83 12.35 -1.02 -9.31
C VAL A 83 13.33 0.14 -9.21
N ARG A 84 14.33 0.24 -10.10
CA ARG A 84 15.28 1.36 -10.09
C ARG A 84 14.57 2.71 -10.25
N GLU A 85 13.66 2.82 -11.21
CA GLU A 85 12.85 4.03 -11.44
C GLU A 85 11.97 4.39 -10.23
N ASN A 86 11.35 3.38 -9.61
CA ASN A 86 10.57 3.60 -8.39
C ASN A 86 11.46 4.03 -7.21
N LEU A 87 12.70 3.55 -7.13
CA LEU A 87 13.65 3.94 -6.08
C LEU A 87 14.09 5.39 -6.25
N GLU A 88 14.33 5.83 -7.48
CA GLU A 88 14.61 7.24 -7.77
C GLU A 88 13.44 8.13 -7.39
N THR A 89 12.22 7.72 -7.75
CA THR A 89 11.00 8.45 -7.38
C THR A 89 10.86 8.53 -5.85
N PHE A 90 11.08 7.42 -5.14
CA PHE A 90 11.07 7.39 -3.69
C PHE A 90 12.13 8.31 -3.06
N ARG A 91 13.34 8.34 -3.62
CA ARG A 91 14.42 9.25 -3.19
C ARG A 91 14.09 10.72 -3.46
N LYS A 92 13.24 11.03 -4.44
CA LYS A 92 12.77 12.40 -4.69
C LYS A 92 11.62 12.82 -3.77
N LEU A 93 10.98 11.89 -3.05
CA LEU A 93 9.91 12.24 -2.12
C LEU A 93 10.46 13.06 -0.93
N PRO A 94 9.72 14.10 -0.49
CA PRO A 94 9.98 14.78 0.77
C PRO A 94 9.98 13.80 1.96
N PRO A 95 10.65 14.13 3.08
CA PRO A 95 10.71 13.27 4.26
C PRO A 95 9.35 12.78 4.75
N GLU A 96 8.35 13.67 4.72
CA GLU A 96 6.95 13.38 5.05
C GLU A 96 6.36 12.29 4.15
N GLY A 97 6.50 12.44 2.83
CA GLY A 97 6.00 11.47 1.86
C GLY A 97 6.66 10.10 2.01
N ARG A 98 7.97 10.07 2.32
CA ARG A 98 8.67 8.82 2.62
C ARG A 98 8.15 8.17 3.91
N ARG A 99 7.85 8.96 4.96
CA ARG A 99 7.28 8.44 6.21
C ARG A 99 5.90 7.84 5.96
N GLN A 100 5.04 8.58 5.27
CA GLN A 100 3.69 8.12 4.94
C GLN A 100 3.71 6.83 4.12
N LEU A 101 4.65 6.71 3.16
CA LEU A 101 4.79 5.48 2.38
C LEU A 101 5.23 4.29 3.26
N ARG A 102 6.17 4.49 4.19
CA ARG A 102 6.57 3.45 5.16
C ARG A 102 5.40 3.02 6.04
N GLU A 103 4.64 3.96 6.58
CA GLU A 103 3.47 3.65 7.40
C GLU A 103 2.39 2.89 6.62
N ASN A 104 2.12 3.31 5.38
CA ASN A 104 1.21 2.60 4.48
C ASN A 104 1.66 1.17 4.21
N TYR A 105 2.96 0.98 3.99
CA TYR A 105 3.54 -0.33 3.78
C TYR A 105 3.43 -1.22 5.02
N GLN A 106 3.76 -0.70 6.21
CA GLN A 106 3.59 -1.43 7.48
C GLN A 106 2.14 -1.84 7.72
N ARG A 107 1.18 -0.95 7.43
CA ARG A 107 -0.25 -1.29 7.48
C ARG A 107 -0.59 -2.42 6.51
N TRP A 108 -0.07 -2.37 5.29
CA TRP A 108 -0.27 -3.40 4.28
C TRP A 108 0.33 -4.76 4.68
N GLU A 109 1.52 -4.77 5.29
CA GLU A 109 2.17 -6.01 5.75
C GLU A 109 1.35 -6.71 6.84
N ARG A 110 0.65 -5.96 7.68
CA ARG A 110 -0.22 -6.50 8.74
C ARG A 110 -1.54 -7.07 8.23
N LEU A 111 -1.93 -6.79 6.98
CA LEU A 111 -3.15 -7.34 6.39
C LEU A 111 -3.01 -8.84 6.14
N SER A 112 -4.07 -9.60 6.47
CA SER A 112 -4.20 -11.00 6.12
C SER A 112 -4.28 -11.20 4.59
N PRO A 113 -4.01 -12.42 4.08
CA PRO A 113 -4.15 -12.71 2.65
C PRO A 113 -5.53 -12.35 2.09
N ASP A 114 -6.60 -12.62 2.83
CA ASP A 114 -7.97 -12.30 2.43
C ASP A 114 -8.24 -10.79 2.41
N GLU A 115 -7.75 -10.06 3.40
CA GLU A 115 -7.85 -8.60 3.43
C GLU A 115 -7.13 -7.95 2.25
N ARG A 116 -5.92 -8.45 1.93
CA ARG A 116 -5.16 -8.00 0.76
C ARG A 116 -5.92 -8.27 -0.54
N THR A 117 -6.56 -9.44 -0.65
CA THR A 117 -7.39 -9.80 -1.82
C THR A 117 -8.59 -8.87 -1.94
N ARG A 118 -9.36 -8.68 -0.87
CA ARG A 118 -10.50 -7.75 -0.83
C ARG A 118 -10.10 -6.32 -1.20
N LEU A 119 -8.94 -5.85 -0.72
CA LEU A 119 -8.44 -4.52 -1.03
C LEU A 119 -8.04 -4.40 -2.51
N ARG A 120 -7.39 -5.42 -3.07
CA ARG A 120 -7.06 -5.48 -4.50
C ARG A 120 -8.31 -5.42 -5.38
N GLU A 121 -9.33 -6.21 -5.06
CA GLU A 121 -10.61 -6.21 -5.79
C GLU A 121 -11.32 -4.85 -5.73
N ARG A 122 -11.33 -4.22 -4.55
CA ARG A 122 -11.88 -2.85 -4.39
C ARG A 122 -11.14 -1.85 -5.27
N LEU A 123 -9.82 -1.92 -5.30
CA LEU A 123 -8.99 -1.05 -6.13
C LEU A 123 -9.23 -1.30 -7.62
N ASP A 124 -9.38 -2.55 -8.05
CA ASP A 124 -9.63 -2.89 -9.44
C ASP A 124 -11.02 -2.42 -9.89
N ARG A 125 -12.04 -2.57 -9.03
CA ARG A 125 -13.38 -1.97 -9.28
C ARG A 125 -13.28 -0.45 -9.38
N TRP A 126 -12.59 0.21 -8.45
CA TRP A 126 -12.40 1.66 -8.48
C TRP A 126 -11.73 2.13 -9.77
N LYS A 127 -10.69 1.43 -10.25
CA LYS A 127 -10.00 1.79 -11.49
C LYS A 127 -10.91 1.73 -12.72
N LYS A 128 -11.82 0.75 -12.75
CA LYS A 128 -12.80 0.54 -13.83
C LYS A 128 -13.96 1.54 -13.82
N LEU A 129 -14.17 2.29 -12.72
CA LEU A 129 -15.22 3.31 -12.70
C LEU A 129 -14.98 4.41 -13.75
N PRO A 130 -16.04 4.86 -14.46
CA PRO A 130 -16.02 6.09 -15.24
C PRO A 130 -15.46 7.29 -14.45
N SER A 131 -14.91 8.28 -15.16
CA SER A 131 -14.38 9.51 -14.55
C SER A 131 -15.45 10.26 -13.76
N GLU A 132 -16.67 10.34 -14.30
CA GLU A 132 -17.83 10.98 -13.70
C GLU A 132 -18.21 10.33 -12.37
N ASP A 133 -18.27 9.00 -12.31
CA ASP A 133 -18.55 8.27 -11.07
C ASP A 133 -17.46 8.50 -10.02
N LYS A 134 -16.19 8.48 -10.43
CA LYS A 134 -15.07 8.80 -9.53
C LYS A 134 -15.18 10.23 -8.99
N GLN A 135 -15.59 11.20 -9.81
CA GLN A 135 -15.79 12.59 -9.38
C GLN A 135 -16.97 12.70 -8.42
N ALA A 136 -18.09 12.05 -8.71
CA ALA A 136 -19.26 12.04 -7.84
C ALA A 136 -18.92 11.47 -6.45
N ILE A 137 -18.16 10.38 -6.40
CA ILE A 137 -17.71 9.78 -5.12
C ILE A 137 -16.76 10.73 -4.38
N ARG A 138 -15.83 11.38 -5.07
CA ARG A 138 -14.92 12.36 -4.44
C ARG A 138 -15.69 13.54 -3.84
N LYS A 139 -16.65 14.11 -4.58
CA LYS A 139 -17.50 15.21 -4.10
C LYS A 139 -18.31 14.79 -2.88
N ARG A 140 -18.94 13.62 -2.90
CA ARG A 140 -19.68 13.09 -1.74
C ARG A 140 -18.78 12.90 -0.52
N LEU A 141 -17.55 12.42 -0.71
CA LEU A 141 -16.59 12.26 0.38
C LEU A 141 -16.13 13.61 0.95
N GLU A 142 -15.96 14.61 0.10
CA GLU A 142 -15.62 15.97 0.51
C GLU A 142 -16.74 16.58 1.37
N GLU A 143 -17.98 16.53 0.89
CA GLU A 143 -19.14 17.01 1.65
C GLU A 143 -19.29 16.28 2.98
N PHE A 144 -19.12 14.94 2.98
CA PHE A 144 -19.13 14.16 4.22
C PHE A 144 -18.04 14.61 5.22
N ARG A 145 -16.85 15.02 4.75
CA ARG A 145 -15.78 15.50 5.62
C ARG A 145 -16.09 16.87 6.23
N LYS A 146 -16.87 17.71 5.54
CA LYS A 146 -17.30 19.02 6.04
C LYS A 146 -18.33 18.94 7.16
N LEU A 147 -19.06 17.83 7.26
CA LEU A 147 -20.08 17.65 8.31
C LEU A 147 -19.48 17.69 9.73
N PRO A 148 -20.24 18.19 10.72
CA PRO A 148 -19.91 18.09 12.14
C PRO A 148 -19.58 16.65 12.57
N PRO A 149 -18.67 16.45 13.54
CA PRO A 149 -18.24 15.12 13.96
C PRO A 149 -19.37 14.18 14.38
N ASP A 150 -20.37 14.69 15.09
CA ASP A 150 -21.55 13.97 15.56
C ASP A 150 -22.47 13.57 14.39
N GLU A 151 -22.67 14.45 13.41
CA GLU A 151 -23.44 14.13 12.21
C GLU A 151 -22.74 13.04 11.38
N ARG A 152 -21.42 13.13 11.22
CA ARG A 152 -20.63 12.06 10.58
C ARG A 152 -20.77 10.75 11.32
N GLN A 153 -20.77 10.76 12.65
CA GLN A 153 -20.94 9.56 13.45
C GLN A 153 -22.32 8.94 13.23
N ARG A 154 -23.39 9.73 13.29
CA ARG A 154 -24.76 9.26 13.00
C ARG A 154 -24.86 8.62 11.62
N MET A 155 -24.23 9.21 10.60
CA MET A 155 -24.20 8.63 9.26
C MET A 155 -23.44 7.29 9.22
N ARG A 156 -22.32 7.16 9.92
CA ARG A 156 -21.58 5.88 10.02
C ARG A 156 -22.42 4.82 10.72
N ASP A 157 -23.07 5.15 11.82
CA ASP A 157 -23.93 4.24 12.58
C ASP A 157 -25.13 3.78 11.74
N ASN A 158 -25.76 4.71 11.00
CA ASN A 158 -26.82 4.40 10.06
C ASN A 158 -26.36 3.43 8.95
N LEU A 159 -25.15 3.65 8.41
CA LEU A 159 -24.57 2.76 7.40
C LEU A 159 -24.23 1.39 7.97
N GLN A 160 -23.74 1.33 9.21
CA GLN A 160 -23.43 0.08 9.90
C GLN A 160 -24.71 -0.73 10.14
N ARG A 161 -25.75 -0.12 10.74
CA ARG A 161 -27.06 -0.74 10.91
C ARG A 161 -27.61 -1.31 9.60
N ARG A 162 -27.50 -0.53 8.50
CA ARG A 162 -27.92 -0.97 7.16
C ARG A 162 -27.07 -2.11 6.58
N ARG A 163 -25.84 -2.32 7.04
CA ARG A 163 -25.02 -3.46 6.59
C ARG A 163 -25.33 -4.72 7.37
N GLU A 164 -25.71 -4.56 8.64
CA GLU A 164 -26.04 -5.66 9.56
C GLU A 164 -27.49 -6.17 9.36
N MET A 165 -28.39 -5.33 8.84
CA MET A 165 -29.76 -5.76 8.50
C MET A 165 -29.80 -6.91 7.48
N PRO A 166 -30.61 -7.95 7.72
CA PRO A 166 -30.93 -9.00 6.74
C PRO A 166 -31.37 -8.43 5.38
N PRO A 167 -31.07 -9.10 4.26
CA PRO A 167 -31.44 -8.63 2.92
C PRO A 167 -32.93 -8.30 2.76
N GLU A 168 -33.83 -9.09 3.35
CA GLU A 168 -35.27 -8.88 3.25
C GLU A 168 -35.72 -7.64 4.03
N GLU A 169 -35.21 -7.43 5.24
CA GLU A 169 -35.50 -6.21 6.02
C GLU A 169 -35.02 -4.95 5.31
N ARG A 170 -33.86 -5.01 4.62
CA ARG A 170 -33.36 -3.88 3.81
C ARG A 170 -34.25 -3.59 2.60
N ARG A 171 -34.86 -4.61 1.98
CA ARG A 171 -35.82 -4.44 0.88
C ARG A 171 -37.08 -3.77 1.41
N HIS A 172 -37.65 -4.31 2.48
CA HIS A 172 -38.85 -3.75 3.11
C HIS A 172 -38.64 -2.28 3.53
N SER A 173 -37.56 -1.98 4.26
CA SER A 173 -37.23 -0.60 4.67
C SER A 173 -37.06 0.36 3.48
N ARG A 174 -36.51 -0.14 2.36
CA ARG A 174 -36.38 0.66 1.12
C ARG A 174 -37.74 0.91 0.48
N GLU A 175 -38.61 -0.11 0.43
CA GLU A 175 -39.96 -0.01 -0.11
C GLU A 175 -40.82 0.93 0.72
N GLU A 176 -40.81 0.80 2.05
CA GLU A 176 -41.49 1.73 2.95
C GLU A 176 -41.02 3.17 2.76
N PHE A 177 -39.71 3.40 2.70
CA PHE A 177 -39.17 4.74 2.46
C PHE A 177 -39.61 5.29 1.10
N ARG A 178 -39.63 4.43 0.06
CA ARG A 178 -40.09 4.79 -1.28
C ARG A 178 -41.58 5.12 -1.29
N SER A 179 -42.40 4.37 -0.56
CA SER A 179 -43.84 4.59 -0.44
C SER A 179 -44.14 5.88 0.33
N ARG A 180 -43.46 6.12 1.45
CA ARG A 180 -43.58 7.38 2.22
C ARG A 180 -43.16 8.60 1.41
N GLN A 181 -42.09 8.51 0.60
CA GLN A 181 -41.72 9.61 -0.30
C GLN A 181 -42.79 9.88 -1.36
N GLN A 182 -43.37 8.84 -1.96
CA GLN A 182 -44.43 8.99 -2.96
C GLN A 182 -45.72 9.59 -2.39
N GLN A 183 -45.99 9.37 -1.09
CA GLN A 183 -47.17 9.92 -0.40
C GLN A 183 -47.01 11.38 0.04
N HIS A 184 -45.79 11.91 0.18
CA HIS A 184 -45.55 13.23 0.79
C HIS A 184 -44.93 14.34 -0.10
N ALA A 185 -44.58 14.09 -1.38
CA ALA A 185 -44.44 15.15 -2.40
C ALA A 185 -44.17 14.60 -3.82
N PRO A 186 -44.84 15.10 -4.88
CA PRO A 186 -44.35 14.94 -6.25
C PRO A 186 -43.18 15.92 -6.48
N GLY A 187 -41.94 15.41 -6.66
CA GLY A 187 -40.88 16.24 -7.26
C GLY A 187 -39.45 16.19 -6.71
N ARG A 188 -39.07 15.30 -5.77
CA ARG A 188 -37.64 15.10 -5.43
C ARG A 188 -37.07 13.86 -6.13
N PRO A 189 -36.01 13.98 -6.96
CA PRO A 189 -35.46 12.83 -7.68
C PRO A 189 -34.85 11.82 -6.69
N PRO A 190 -34.94 10.50 -7.00
CA PRO A 190 -34.49 9.45 -6.09
C PRO A 190 -32.96 9.48 -5.90
N PHE A 191 -32.52 9.15 -4.69
CA PHE A 191 -31.12 8.83 -4.40
C PHE A 191 -30.70 7.60 -5.24
N ARG A 192 -29.87 7.81 -6.27
CA ARG A 192 -29.24 6.71 -7.01
C ARG A 192 -28.06 6.16 -6.21
N PRO A 193 -28.10 4.86 -5.81
CA PRO A 193 -26.99 4.20 -5.14
C PRO A 193 -25.73 4.15 -6.00
#